data_AF-A0A445MTB1-F1
#
_entry.id   AF-A0A445MTB1-F1
#
_cell.length_a   1.000
_cell.length_b   1.000
_cell.length_c   1.000
_cell.angle_alpha   90.00
_cell.angle_beta   90.00
_cell.angle_gamma   90.00
#
_symmetry.space_group_name_H-M   'P 1'
#
loop_
_entity.id
_entity.type
_entity.pdbx_description
1 polymer ?
#
loop_
_entity_poly.entity_id
_entity_poly.type
_entity_poly.pdbx_seq_one_letter_code
_entity_poly.pdbx_strand_id
1 'polypeptide(L)'
;MKIGKIEKKVEIPAVHSKVKYPWHEMQVGDSVLIKPGKEQSLFDLKRKVGPAARYYGDKTSRVFKTLADHESDGVRVWRTK
;
A
#
# COMPACT_ATOMS: atom_id res chain seq x y z
N MET A 1 16.25 -20.14 -32.01
CA MET A 1 16.42 -18.94 -31.17
C MET A 1 16.78 -19.37 -29.75
N LYS A 2 18.01 -19.09 -29.29
CA LYS A 2 18.40 -19.34 -27.89
C LYS A 2 17.93 -18.14 -27.06
N ILE A 3 16.88 -18.31 -26.27
CA ILE A 3 16.45 -17.31 -25.27
C ILE A 3 17.52 -17.35 -24.18
N GLY A 4 18.41 -16.35 -24.16
CA GLY A 4 19.38 -16.19 -23.08
C GLY A 4 18.62 -15.96 -21.77
N LYS A 5 18.93 -16.76 -20.73
CA LYS A 5 18.46 -16.51 -19.37
C LYS A 5 19.02 -15.16 -18.92
N ILE A 6 18.19 -14.12 -18.97
CA ILE A 6 18.51 -12.84 -18.36
C ILE A 6 18.36 -13.03 -16.85
N GLU A 7 19.46 -13.36 -16.18
CA GLU A 7 19.52 -13.41 -14.71
C GLU A 7 19.58 -11.99 -14.15
N LYS A 8 18.45 -11.29 -14.21
CA LYS A 8 18.27 -10.08 -13.40
C LYS A 8 18.01 -10.54 -11.97
N LYS A 9 18.94 -10.27 -11.05
CA LYS A 9 18.75 -10.35 -9.57
C LYS A 9 17.74 -9.30 -9.06
N VAL A 10 16.70 -9.02 -9.83
CA VAL A 10 15.63 -8.12 -9.44
C VAL A 10 14.53 -9.00 -8.89
N GLU A 11 14.29 -8.89 -7.58
CA GLU A 11 13.19 -9.59 -6.95
C GLU A 11 11.87 -9.21 -7.62
N ILE A 12 11.07 -10.22 -7.96
CA ILE A 12 9.76 -10.01 -8.54
C ILE A 12 8.91 -9.33 -7.46
N PRO A 13 8.34 -8.14 -7.72
CA PRO A 13 7.55 -7.45 -6.73
C PRO A 13 6.34 -8.30 -6.33
N ALA A 14 6.10 -8.44 -5.03
CA ALA A 14 5.00 -9.24 -4.50
C ALA A 14 3.63 -8.82 -5.04
N VAL A 15 3.49 -7.53 -5.39
CA VAL A 15 2.28 -6.97 -5.99
C VAL A 15 2.64 -5.96 -7.06
N HIS A 16 2.06 -6.11 -8.25
CA HIS A 16 2.20 -5.17 -9.35
C HIS A 16 1.09 -4.10 -9.32
N SER A 17 1.29 -3.05 -8.51
CA SER A 17 0.36 -1.92 -8.42
C SER A 17 0.88 -0.68 -9.16
N LYS A 18 0.00 0.03 -9.88
CA LYS A 18 0.31 1.35 -10.46
C LYS A 18 0.51 2.41 -9.38
N VAL A 19 -0.17 2.27 -8.23
CA VAL A 19 -0.06 3.18 -7.10
C VAL A 19 0.92 2.58 -6.09
N LYS A 20 2.01 3.31 -5.82
CA LYS A 20 3.05 2.88 -4.89
C LYS A 20 2.73 3.42 -3.50
N TYR A 21 2.52 2.49 -2.57
CA TYR A 21 2.39 2.76 -1.15
C TYR A 21 3.48 2.00 -0.40
N PRO A 22 3.91 2.45 0.79
CA PRO A 22 5.02 1.87 1.53
C PRO A 22 4.66 0.55 2.26
N TRP A 23 3.65 -0.20 1.79
CA TRP A 23 3.18 -1.43 2.45
C TRP A 23 4.25 -2.50 2.66
N HIS A 24 5.22 -2.55 1.74
CA HIS A 24 6.32 -3.50 1.75
C HIS A 24 7.33 -3.21 2.87
N GLU A 25 7.52 -1.93 3.20
CA GLU A 25 8.46 -1.43 4.21
C GLU A 25 7.86 -1.43 5.62
N MET A 26 6.53 -1.43 5.76
CA MET A 26 5.86 -1.42 7.07
C MET A 26 6.11 -2.69 7.88
N GLN A 27 6.54 -2.52 9.13
CA GLN A 27 6.61 -3.53 10.18
C GLN A 27 5.32 -3.58 11.02
N VAL A 28 5.12 -4.66 11.78
CA VAL A 28 3.94 -4.78 12.65
C VAL A 28 4.02 -3.69 13.74
N GLY A 29 2.95 -2.92 13.88
CA GLY A 29 2.91 -1.75 14.77
C GLY A 29 3.11 -0.42 14.03
N ASP A 30 3.69 -0.45 12.82
CA ASP A 30 3.89 0.77 12.04
C ASP A 30 2.57 1.34 11.56
N SER A 31 2.56 2.67 11.43
CA SER A 31 1.47 3.40 10.81
C SER A 31 2.01 4.42 9.80
N VAL A 32 1.28 4.59 8.71
CA VAL A 32 1.53 5.65 7.72
C VAL A 32 0.27 6.49 7.58
N LEU A 33 0.45 7.81 7.53
CA LEU A 33 -0.60 8.75 7.20
C LEU A 33 -0.48 9.13 5.72
N ILE A 34 -1.51 8.82 4.93
CA ILE A 34 -1.60 9.24 3.54
C ILE A 34 -2.48 10.49 3.49
N LYS A 35 -1.93 11.59 2.96
CA LYS A 35 -2.66 12.84 2.80
C LYS A 35 -3.37 12.90 1.44
N PRO A 36 -4.53 13.57 1.34
CA PRO A 36 -5.19 13.80 0.07
C PRO A 36 -4.37 14.73 -0.82
N GLY A 37 -4.49 14.58 -2.14
CA GLY A 37 -4.00 15.58 -3.09
C GLY A 37 -4.85 16.85 -3.10
N LYS A 38 -4.39 17.90 -3.80
CA LYS A 38 -5.00 19.25 -3.84
C LYS A 38 -6.49 19.32 -4.21
N GLU A 39 -7.07 18.27 -4.78
CA GLU A 39 -8.48 18.22 -5.21
C GLU A 39 -9.16 16.90 -4.81
N GLN A 40 -8.58 16.17 -3.87
CA GLN A 40 -9.09 14.86 -3.47
C GLN A 40 -9.81 14.96 -2.14
N SER A 41 -11.07 14.50 -2.07
CA SER A 41 -11.75 14.38 -0.78
C SER A 41 -11.14 13.26 0.06
N LEU A 42 -11.24 13.37 1.38
CA LEU A 42 -10.80 12.34 2.32
C LEU A 42 -11.55 11.01 2.10
N PHE A 43 -12.81 11.08 1.66
CA PHE A 43 -13.61 9.94 1.26
C PHE A 43 -13.05 9.24 0.01
N ASP A 44 -12.70 10.00 -1.03
CA ASP A 44 -12.11 9.46 -2.25
C ASP A 44 -10.74 8.85 -1.99
N LEU A 45 -9.95 9.45 -1.10
CA LEU A 45 -8.69 8.90 -0.65
C LEU A 45 -8.89 7.57 0.07
N LYS A 46 -9.83 7.49 1.01
CA LYS A 46 -10.13 6.25 1.74
C LYS A 46 -10.56 5.13 0.80
N ARG A 47 -11.36 5.44 -0.22
CA ARG A 47 -11.80 4.49 -1.26
C ARG A 47 -10.67 3.98 -2.15
N LYS A 48 -9.54 4.69 -2.23
CA LYS A 48 -8.33 4.21 -2.94
C LYS A 48 -7.38 3.47 -2.01
N VAL A 49 -7.09 4.03 -0.84
CA VAL A 49 -6.08 3.54 0.10
C VAL A 49 -6.53 2.24 0.78
N GLY A 50 -7.79 2.18 1.25
CA GLY A 50 -8.33 1.02 1.96
C GLY A 50 -8.25 -0.27 1.14
N PRO A 51 -8.85 -0.32 -0.06
CA PRO A 51 -8.75 -1.49 -0.93
C PRO A 51 -7.32 -1.82 -1.35
N ALA A 52 -6.45 -0.82 -1.55
CA ALA A 52 -5.05 -1.06 -1.91
C ALA A 52 -4.25 -1.73 -0.78
N ALA A 53 -4.44 -1.28 0.47
CA ALA A 53 -3.81 -1.88 1.64
C ALA A 53 -4.33 -3.32 1.86
N ARG A 54 -5.65 -3.53 1.72
CA ARG A 54 -6.27 -4.85 1.80
C ARG A 54 -5.73 -5.80 0.73
N TYR A 55 -5.72 -5.37 -0.53
CA TYR A 55 -5.22 -6.18 -1.65
C TYR A 55 -3.76 -6.59 -1.45
N TYR A 56 -2.90 -5.66 -1.00
CA TYR A 56 -1.52 -5.99 -0.68
C TYR A 56 -1.42 -7.00 0.47
N GLY A 57 -2.22 -6.81 1.52
CA GLY A 57 -2.33 -7.75 2.63
C GLY A 57 -2.72 -9.15 2.18
N ASP A 58 -3.77 -9.27 1.39
CA ASP A 58 -4.28 -10.55 0.86
C ASP A 58 -3.23 -11.28 0.00
N LYS A 59 -2.38 -10.55 -0.73
CA LYS A 59 -1.30 -11.12 -1.57
C LYS A 59 -0.03 -11.47 -0.80
N THR A 60 0.18 -10.88 0.37
CA THR A 60 1.44 -11.03 1.14
C THR A 60 1.22 -11.66 2.51
N SER A 61 -0.01 -12.12 2.81
CA SER A 61 -0.43 -12.63 4.11
C SER A 61 -0.19 -11.65 5.27
N ARG A 62 -0.25 -10.35 4.98
CA ARG A 62 -0.15 -9.25 5.97
C ARG A 62 -1.54 -8.67 6.24
N VAL A 63 -1.73 -8.06 7.41
CA VAL A 63 -3.03 -7.47 7.80
C VAL A 63 -2.87 -6.00 8.08
N PHE A 64 -3.63 -5.19 7.34
CA PHE A 64 -3.68 -3.75 7.47
C PHE A 64 -5.04 -3.29 7.99
N LYS A 65 -5.05 -2.27 8.85
CA LYS A 65 -6.25 -1.53 9.23
C LYS A 65 -6.17 -0.11 8.67
N THR A 66 -7.30 0.45 8.26
CA THR A 66 -7.36 1.79 7.69
C THR A 66 -8.43 2.64 8.38
N LEU A 67 -8.13 3.89 8.69
CA LEU A 67 -9.05 4.85 9.29
C LEU A 67 -8.96 6.20 8.56
N ALA A 68 -10.10 6.86 8.40
CA ALA A 68 -10.16 8.26 8.03
C ALA A 68 -9.80 9.10 9.26
N ASP A 69 -8.65 9.77 9.22
CA ASP A 69 -8.12 10.64 10.26
C ASP A 69 -8.54 12.07 9.92
N HIS A 70 -9.67 12.50 10.48
CA HIS A 70 -10.24 13.83 10.22
C HIS A 70 -9.43 14.96 10.86
N GLU A 71 -8.72 14.69 11.95
CA GLU A 71 -7.87 15.68 12.63
C GLU A 71 -6.59 15.95 11.84
N SER A 72 -5.97 14.90 11.32
CA SER A 72 -4.73 15.01 10.54
C SER A 72 -4.97 15.22 9.04
N ASP A 73 -6.23 15.34 8.62
CA ASP A 73 -6.69 15.41 7.22
C ASP A 73 -6.02 14.34 6.33
N GLY A 74 -6.26 13.06 6.66
CA GLY A 74 -5.73 11.96 5.86
C GLY A 74 -6.37 10.61 6.12
N VAL A 75 -5.80 9.58 5.49
CA VAL A 75 -6.14 8.19 5.75
C VAL A 75 -4.94 7.52 6.38
N ARG A 76 -5.12 7.08 7.62
CA ARG A 76 -4.10 6.37 8.38
C ARG A 76 -4.23 4.89 8.14
N VAL A 77 -3.10 4.24 7.89
CA VAL A 77 -3.01 2.79 7.69
C VAL A 77 -2.02 2.22 8.68
N TRP A 78 -2.43 1.20 9.42
CA TRP A 78 -1.59 0.45 10.35
C TRP A 78 -1.34 -0.95 9.82
N ARG A 79 -0.11 -1.43 9.96
CA ARG A 79 0.16 -2.86 9.82
C ARG A 79 -0.04 -3.51 11.18
N THR A 80 -1.05 -4.36 11.27
CA THR A 80 -1.45 -5.01 12.54
C THR A 80 -0.94 -6.44 12.66
N LYS A 81 -0.68 -7.13 11.55
CA LYS A 81 -0.06 -8.46 11.47
C LYS A 81 0.77 -8.55 10.18
#